data_AF-A0AA95S0D6-F1
#
_entry.id   AF-A0AA95S0D6-F1
#
_cell.length_a   1.000
_cell.length_b   1.000
_cell.length_c   1.000
_cell.angle_alpha   90.00
_cell.angle_beta   90.00
_cell.angle_gamma   90.00
#
_symmetry.space_group_name_H-M   'P 1'
#
loop_
_entity.id
_entity.type
_entity.pdbx_description
1 polymer ?
#
loop_
_entity_poly.entity_id
_entity_poly.type
_entity_poly.pdbx_seq_one_letter_code
_entity_poly.pdbx_strand_id
1 'polypeptide(L)'
;MRTRFVISALLLLFCLLAFSSNPTKSDYVSFVKEEITEEGHPFIGMFTSPLVNNFTTKQNYGLFTIYKTKFEEKDKEYMQAIGIFNNFYWIHTPDK
;
A
#
# COMPACT_ATOMS: atom_id res chain seq x y z
N MET A 1 -22.55 -31.95 6.84
CA MET A 1 -21.35 -31.78 5.99
C MET A 1 -21.51 -30.70 4.93
N ARG A 2 -22.61 -30.67 4.14
CA ARG A 2 -22.83 -29.67 3.08
C ARG A 2 -22.65 -28.20 3.53
N THR A 3 -23.20 -27.79 4.66
CA THR A 3 -23.06 -26.42 5.19
C THR A 3 -21.62 -26.04 5.54
N ARG A 4 -20.81 -26.98 6.05
CA ARG A 4 -19.39 -26.73 6.35
C ARG A 4 -18.56 -26.54 5.07
N PHE A 5 -18.87 -27.29 4.02
CA PHE A 5 -18.27 -27.12 2.69
C PHE A 5 -18.69 -25.79 2.05
N VAL A 6 -19.96 -25.41 2.17
CA VAL A 6 -20.46 -24.11 1.67
C VAL A 6 -19.75 -22.96 2.39
N ILE A 7 -19.67 -22.99 3.73
CA ILE A 7 -18.95 -21.95 4.49
C ILE A 7 -17.48 -21.90 4.09
N SER A 8 -16.82 -23.05 3.96
CA SER A 8 -15.40 -23.09 3.56
C SER A 8 -15.19 -22.54 2.15
N ALA A 9 -16.08 -22.86 1.20
CA ALA A 9 -16.03 -22.34 -0.16
C ALA A 9 -16.26 -20.82 -0.21
N LEU A 10 -17.17 -20.30 0.62
CA LEU A 10 -17.47 -18.87 0.71
C LEU A 10 -16.29 -18.10 1.33
N LEU A 11 -15.64 -18.67 2.34
CA LEU A 11 -14.45 -18.11 2.99
C LEU A 11 -13.25 -18.12 2.03
N LEU A 12 -13.08 -19.20 1.25
CA LEU A 12 -12.06 -19.28 0.21
C LEU A 12 -12.30 -18.24 -0.90
N LEU A 13 -13.54 -18.08 -1.34
CA LEU A 13 -13.92 -17.08 -2.33
C LEU A 13 -13.63 -15.66 -1.81
N PHE A 14 -13.95 -15.38 -0.55
CA PHE A 14 -13.65 -14.09 0.08
C PHE A 14 -12.13 -13.81 0.13
N CYS A 15 -11.31 -14.80 0.50
CA CYS A 15 -9.85 -14.66 0.48
C CYS A 15 -9.30 -14.41 -0.93
N LEU A 16 -9.84 -15.08 -1.96
CA LEU A 16 -9.42 -14.89 -3.35
C LEU A 16 -9.77 -13.49 -3.87
N LEU A 17 -10.96 -12.99 -3.54
CA LEU A 17 -11.37 -11.63 -3.88
C LEU A 17 -10.48 -10.60 -3.18
N ALA A 18 -10.23 -10.77 -1.89
CA ALA A 18 -9.32 -9.90 -1.13
C ALA A 18 -7.91 -9.87 -1.74
N PHE A 19 -7.39 -11.04 -2.18
CA PHE A 19 -6.09 -11.13 -2.82
C PHE A 19 -6.03 -10.39 -4.16
N SER A 20 -7.10 -10.47 -4.96
CA SER A 20 -7.20 -9.79 -6.25
C SER A 20 -7.44 -8.28 -6.12
N SER A 21 -8.01 -7.82 -5.01
CA SER A 21 -8.27 -6.40 -4.74
C SER A 21 -7.12 -5.69 -4.02
N ASN A 22 -5.94 -6.31 -3.98
CA ASN A 22 -4.76 -5.61 -3.47
C ASN A 22 -4.32 -4.57 -4.50
N PRO A 23 -4.19 -3.29 -4.10
CA PRO A 23 -3.78 -2.25 -5.02
C PRO A 23 -2.35 -2.51 -5.51
N THR A 24 -1.98 -1.92 -6.63
CA THR A 24 -0.68 -2.10 -7.29
C THR A 24 0.33 -1.04 -6.84
N LYS A 25 1.59 -1.18 -7.29
CA LYS A 25 2.63 -0.18 -7.04
C LYS A 25 2.33 1.15 -7.75
N SER A 26 1.75 1.12 -8.94
CA SER A 26 1.30 2.34 -9.62
C SER A 26 0.19 3.05 -8.84
N ASP A 27 -0.75 2.29 -8.28
CA ASP A 27 -1.84 2.87 -7.48
C ASP A 27 -1.29 3.54 -6.23
N TYR A 28 -0.25 2.95 -5.61
CA TYR A 28 0.44 3.57 -4.48
C TYR A 28 1.12 4.89 -4.88
N VAL A 29 1.84 4.91 -6.01
CA VAL A 29 2.47 6.14 -6.52
C VAL A 29 1.43 7.23 -6.78
N SER A 30 0.27 6.87 -7.34
CA SER A 30 -0.85 7.80 -7.56
C SER A 30 -1.41 8.32 -6.25
N PHE A 31 -1.63 7.45 -5.26
CA PHE A 31 -2.10 7.83 -3.93
C PHE A 31 -1.14 8.82 -3.25
N VAL A 32 0.16 8.54 -3.24
CA VAL A 32 1.15 9.48 -2.68
C VAL A 32 1.12 10.83 -3.39
N LYS A 33 0.96 10.83 -4.73
CA LYS A 33 0.91 12.06 -5.52
C LYS A 33 -0.35 12.89 -5.22
N GLU A 34 -1.49 12.22 -5.07
CA GLU A 34 -2.76 12.85 -4.74
C GLU A 34 -2.69 13.47 -3.34
N GLU A 35 -2.14 12.76 -2.36
CA GLU A 35 -1.95 13.26 -0.99
C GLU A 35 -1.07 14.52 -0.93
N ILE A 36 0.02 14.57 -1.72
CA ILE A 36 0.87 15.77 -1.84
C ILE A 36 0.06 16.97 -2.36
N THR A 37 -0.87 16.72 -3.27
CA THR A 37 -1.63 17.76 -3.99
C THR A 37 -2.82 18.26 -3.18
N GLU A 38 -3.55 17.35 -2.50
CA GLU A 38 -4.78 17.68 -1.76
C GLU A 38 -4.50 18.17 -0.34
N GLU A 39 -3.62 17.51 0.41
CA GLU A 39 -3.41 17.82 1.84
C GLU A 39 -2.26 18.81 2.08
N GLY A 40 -1.52 19.20 1.04
CA GLY A 40 -0.45 20.19 1.15
C GLY A 40 0.68 19.78 2.09
N HIS A 41 0.86 18.48 2.35
CA HIS A 41 1.92 17.93 3.20
C HIS A 41 3.29 18.20 2.56
N PRO A 42 4.06 19.21 3.02
CA PRO A 42 5.28 19.64 2.36
C PRO A 42 6.37 18.55 2.37
N PHE A 43 6.29 17.64 3.34
CA PHE A 43 7.30 16.62 3.63
C PHE A 43 7.18 15.40 2.71
N ILE A 44 5.96 15.07 2.25
CA ILE A 44 5.74 14.07 1.21
C ILE A 44 6.19 14.62 -0.16
N GLY A 45 6.26 15.95 -0.31
CA GLY A 45 6.72 16.62 -1.54
C GLY A 45 8.15 16.28 -1.97
N MET A 46 9.02 15.84 -1.04
CA MET A 46 10.35 15.33 -1.40
C MET A 46 10.26 14.01 -2.19
N PHE A 47 9.22 13.22 -1.92
CA PHE A 47 8.88 11.98 -2.60
C PHE A 47 8.11 12.27 -3.89
N THR A 48 8.81 12.87 -4.86
CA THR A 48 8.30 13.07 -6.21
C THR A 48 7.95 11.73 -6.87
N SER A 49 6.93 11.68 -7.73
CA SER A 49 6.44 10.44 -8.36
C SER A 49 7.53 9.54 -8.98
N PRO A 50 8.58 10.06 -9.67
CA PRO A 50 9.65 9.22 -10.20
C PRO A 50 10.47 8.53 -9.11
N LEU A 51 10.73 9.23 -7.99
CA LEU A 51 11.48 8.69 -6.87
C LEU A 51 10.65 7.67 -6.09
N VAL A 52 9.36 7.95 -5.85
CA VAL A 52 8.46 6.96 -5.24
C VAL A 52 8.47 5.68 -6.07
N ASN A 53 8.31 5.77 -7.39
CA ASN A 53 8.32 4.58 -8.23
C ASN A 53 9.65 3.81 -8.17
N ASN A 54 10.80 4.48 -8.15
CA ASN A 54 12.09 3.79 -8.16
C ASN A 54 12.46 3.20 -6.78
N PHE A 55 12.07 3.86 -5.70
CA PHE A 55 12.48 3.54 -4.33
C PHE A 55 11.38 2.83 -3.52
N THR A 56 10.21 2.57 -4.11
CA THR A 56 9.16 1.78 -3.46
C THR A 56 9.43 0.28 -3.59
N THR A 57 9.50 -0.37 -2.44
CA THR A 57 9.44 -1.82 -2.28
C THR A 57 8.02 -2.26 -1.95
N LYS A 58 7.59 -3.38 -2.55
CA LYS A 58 6.27 -3.98 -2.36
C LYS A 58 6.44 -5.32 -1.66
N GLN A 59 5.76 -5.50 -0.53
CA GLN A 59 5.68 -6.78 0.18
C GLN A 59 4.23 -7.25 0.27
N ASN A 60 3.92 -8.34 -0.43
CA ASN A 60 2.57 -8.90 -0.48
C ASN A 60 2.38 -9.92 0.64
N TYR A 61 1.39 -9.71 1.51
CA TYR A 61 1.01 -10.60 2.62
C TYR A 61 -0.32 -11.34 2.35
N GLY A 62 -0.82 -11.27 1.13
CA GLY A 62 -2.01 -11.96 0.66
C GLY A 62 -3.28 -11.13 0.80
N LEU A 63 -3.68 -10.79 2.02
CA LEU A 63 -4.87 -9.95 2.24
C LEU A 63 -4.58 -8.46 2.14
N PHE A 64 -3.33 -8.09 2.31
CA PHE A 64 -2.86 -6.72 2.22
C PHE A 64 -1.44 -6.72 1.65
N THR A 65 -1.01 -5.55 1.21
CA THR A 65 0.32 -5.31 0.70
C THR A 65 0.93 -4.14 1.45
N ILE A 66 2.16 -4.27 1.90
CA ILE A 66 2.91 -3.15 2.46
C ILE A 66 3.74 -2.51 1.35
N TYR A 67 3.60 -1.20 1.23
CA TYR A 67 4.37 -0.35 0.35
C TYR A 67 5.33 0.49 1.17
N LYS A 68 6.62 0.40 0.86
CA LYS A 68 7.66 1.12 1.60
C LYS A 68 8.58 1.86 0.65
N THR A 69 8.69 3.16 0.84
CA THR A 69 9.53 4.06 0.04
C THR A 69 10.68 4.57 0.87
N LYS A 70 11.92 4.36 0.41
CA LYS A 70 13.17 4.75 1.07
C LYS A 70 14.18 5.30 0.08
N PHE A 71 14.63 6.54 0.24
CA PHE A 71 15.58 7.18 -0.70
C PHE A 71 17.00 6.62 -0.58
N GLU A 72 17.59 6.64 0.63
CA GLU A 72 18.88 6.00 0.88
C GLU A 72 18.83 4.95 1.99
N GLU A 73 19.76 3.99 1.93
CA GLU A 73 19.92 2.94 2.95
C GLU A 73 20.25 3.50 4.34
N LYS A 74 20.81 4.72 4.40
CA LYS A 74 21.17 5.46 5.61
C LYS A 74 20.11 6.47 6.05
N ASP A 75 19.10 6.74 5.22
CA ASP A 75 18.07 7.72 5.56
C ASP A 75 17.13 7.19 6.63
N LYS A 76 16.92 8.04 7.64
CA LYS A 76 15.92 7.82 8.69
C LYS A 76 14.51 8.10 8.21
N GLU A 77 14.38 8.87 7.12
CA GLU A 77 13.10 9.25 6.55
C GLU A 77 12.63 8.18 5.56
N TYR A 78 11.50 7.56 5.88
CA TYR A 78 10.86 6.60 4.99
C TYR A 78 9.34 6.77 5.04
N MET A 79 8.67 6.33 4.00
CA MET A 79 7.22 6.25 3.98
C MET A 79 6.79 4.79 3.96
N GLN A 80 5.72 4.48 4.66
CA GLN A 80 5.15 3.15 4.70
C GLN A 80 3.62 3.22 4.72
N ALA A 81 2.98 2.51 3.80
CA ALA A 81 1.53 2.39 3.71
C ALA A 81 1.09 0.93 3.58
N ILE A 82 -0.11 0.62 4.08
CA ILE A 82 -0.82 -0.63 3.81
C ILE A 82 -1.78 -0.38 2.67
N GLY A 83 -1.65 -1.16 1.61
CA GLY A 83 -2.66 -1.34 0.58
C GLY A 83 -3.56 -2.52 0.91
N ILE A 84 -4.86 -2.30 1.08
CA ILE A 84 -5.85 -3.35 1.32
C ILE A 84 -7.19 -2.96 0.65
N PHE A 85 -7.83 -3.88 -0.04
CA PHE A 85 -9.12 -3.65 -0.72
C PHE A 85 -9.16 -2.36 -1.57
N ASN A 86 -8.17 -2.14 -2.43
CA ASN A 86 -7.99 -0.93 -3.26
C ASN A 86 -7.85 0.40 -2.49
N ASN A 87 -7.63 0.36 -1.17
CA ASN A 87 -7.41 1.53 -0.34
C ASN A 87 -5.98 1.54 0.20
N PHE A 88 -5.46 2.73 0.51
CA PHE A 88 -4.17 2.93 1.14
C PHE A 88 -4.32 3.59 2.50
N TYR A 89 -3.52 3.14 3.45
CA TYR A 89 -3.46 3.69 4.80
C TYR A 89 -2.01 3.89 5.22
N TRP A 90 -1.66 5.11 5.64
CA TRP A 90 -0.33 5.40 6.17
C TRP A 90 -0.08 4.64 7.48
N ILE A 91 1.02 3.91 7.54
CA ILE A 91 1.56 3.30 8.78
C ILE A 91 2.64 4.20 9.35
N HIS A 92 3.43 4.79 8.45
CA HIS A 92 4.50 5.68 8.78
C HIS A 92 4.64 6.72 7.68
N THR A 93 4.58 7.96 8.10
CA THR A 93 5.03 9.12 7.34
C THR A 93 6.27 9.65 8.03
N PRO A 94 7.25 10.20 7.29
CA PRO A 94 8.36 10.88 7.91
C PRO A 94 7.81 12.06 8.72
N ASP A 95 8.00 12.01 10.03
CA ASP A 95 7.75 13.14 10.92
C ASP A 95 8.90 14.15 10.79
N LYS A 96 8.57 15.43 11.04
CA LYS A 96 9.51 16.56 11.10
C LYS A 96 10.84 16.25 11.79
#